data_AF-A0A9E5H941-F1
#
_entry.id   AF-A0A9E5H941-F1
#
_cell.length_a   1.000
_cell.length_b   1.000
_cell.length_c   1.000
_cell.angle_alpha   90.00
_cell.angle_beta   90.00
_cell.angle_gamma   90.00
#
_symmetry.space_group_name_H-M   'P 1'
#
loop_
_entity.id
_entity.type
_entity.pdbx_description
1 polymer ?
#
loop_
_entity_poly.entity_id
_entity_poly.type
_entity_poly.pdbx_seq_one_letter_code
_entity_poly.pdbx_strand_id
1 'polypeptide(L)'
;MKKLSDHHVKKHIASMAAEIIIEEGVSDYLYAKKKAAKYLNYNSYQILPSNNEIDEAIRDYQATFPSNNVADFIFYQDIAIKIMSELEPFNPLITGTLKEGRVTNNQKILINLFTDNFKEIEYFLLSNNYQFKTKDPKRLDNFLIKGISLATS
;
A
#
# COMPACT_ATOMS: atom_id res chain seq x y z
N MET A 1 -19.91 -21.33 -9.52
CA MET A 1 -19.13 -20.07 -9.46
C MET A 1 -20.05 -18.91 -9.86
N LYS A 2 -20.39 -18.00 -8.94
CA LYS A 2 -21.24 -16.83 -9.24
C LYS A 2 -20.42 -15.84 -10.07
N LYS A 3 -20.87 -15.53 -11.31
CA LYS A 3 -20.40 -14.35 -12.05
C LYS A 3 -20.67 -13.14 -11.14
N LEU A 4 -19.63 -12.42 -10.70
CA LEU A 4 -19.85 -11.10 -10.11
C LEU A 4 -20.56 -10.25 -11.18
N SER A 5 -21.63 -9.56 -10.80
CA SER A 5 -22.34 -8.67 -11.72
C SER A 5 -21.41 -7.56 -12.18
N ASP A 6 -21.53 -7.12 -13.43
CA ASP A 6 -20.67 -6.08 -14.02
C ASP A 6 -20.63 -4.81 -13.16
N HIS A 7 -21.73 -4.50 -12.46
CA HIS A 7 -21.82 -3.42 -11.49
C HIS A 7 -20.85 -3.58 -10.31
N HIS A 8 -20.72 -4.78 -9.74
CA HIS A 8 -19.78 -5.03 -8.64
C HIS A 8 -18.34 -4.88 -9.13
N VAL A 9 -18.03 -5.39 -10.32
CA VAL A 9 -16.70 -5.25 -10.93
C VAL A 9 -16.35 -3.78 -11.14
N LYS A 10 -17.27 -2.96 -11.66
CA LYS A 10 -17.06 -1.50 -11.80
C LYS A 10 -16.80 -0.82 -10.47
N LYS A 11 -17.59 -1.14 -9.44
CA LYS A 11 -17.42 -0.55 -8.09
C LYS A 11 -16.05 -0.90 -7.50
N HIS A 12 -15.59 -2.14 -7.66
CA HIS A 12 -14.26 -2.55 -7.23
C HIS A 12 -13.14 -1.80 -7.97
N ILE A 13 -13.27 -1.63 -9.29
CA ILE A 13 -12.29 -0.86 -10.09
C ILE A 13 -12.32 0.63 -9.70
N ALA A 14 -13.49 1.21 -9.44
CA ALA A 14 -13.63 2.60 -9.02
C ALA A 14 -12.96 2.85 -7.66
N SER A 15 -13.19 1.95 -6.69
CA SER A 15 -12.53 2.01 -5.37
C SER A 15 -11.01 1.92 -5.47
N MET A 16 -10.49 1.02 -6.30
CA MET A 16 -9.04 0.87 -6.50
C MET A 16 -8.46 2.07 -7.28
N ALA A 17 -9.22 2.65 -8.21
CA ALA A 17 -8.80 3.87 -8.91
C ALA A 17 -8.74 5.08 -7.96
N ALA A 18 -9.70 5.20 -7.03
CA ALA A 18 -9.69 6.22 -5.99
C ALA A 18 -8.45 6.08 -5.09
N GLU A 19 -8.12 4.86 -4.65
CA GLU A 19 -6.88 4.60 -3.88
C GLU A 19 -5.63 5.03 -4.66
N ILE A 20 -5.53 4.68 -5.94
CA ILE A 20 -4.40 5.10 -6.81
C ILE A 20 -4.30 6.62 -6.93
N ILE A 21 -5.43 7.31 -7.10
CA ILE A 21 -5.47 8.77 -7.24
C ILE A 21 -4.99 9.43 -5.95
N ILE A 22 -5.48 8.96 -4.80
CA ILE A 22 -5.20 9.56 -3.49
C ILE A 22 -3.79 9.21 -3.00
N GLU A 23 -3.42 7.93 -3.03
CA GLU A 23 -2.18 7.43 -2.43
C GLU A 23 -0.96 7.63 -3.34
N GLU A 24 -1.14 7.58 -4.66
CA GLU A 24 -0.04 7.78 -5.62
C GLU A 24 -0.01 9.19 -6.23
N GLY A 25 -0.97 10.06 -5.89
CA GLY A 25 -1.04 11.44 -6.39
C GLY A 25 -1.32 11.54 -7.90
N VAL A 26 -2.00 10.54 -8.48
CA VAL A 26 -2.31 10.49 -9.91
C VAL A 26 -3.51 11.39 -10.21
N SER A 27 -3.35 12.35 -11.13
CA SER A 27 -4.45 13.21 -11.60
C SER A 27 -5.16 12.68 -12.87
N ASP A 28 -4.56 11.71 -13.57
CA ASP A 28 -5.16 11.10 -14.76
C ASP A 28 -6.07 9.92 -14.39
N TYR A 29 -7.38 10.15 -14.47
CA TYR A 29 -8.43 9.16 -14.18
C TYR A 29 -8.38 7.95 -15.11
N LEU A 30 -7.99 8.14 -16.38
CA LEU A 30 -7.88 7.06 -17.35
C LEU A 30 -6.70 6.15 -17.01
N TYR A 31 -5.57 6.75 -16.61
CA TYR A 31 -4.43 6.01 -16.10
C TYR A 31 -4.80 5.25 -14.82
N ALA A 32 -5.44 5.92 -13.86
CA ALA A 32 -5.85 5.33 -12.59
C ALA A 32 -6.78 4.11 -12.78
N LYS A 33 -7.83 4.22 -13.59
CA LYS A 33 -8.77 3.10 -13.79
C LYS A 33 -8.20 1.95 -14.60
N LYS A 34 -7.31 2.20 -15.56
CA LYS A 34 -6.59 1.13 -16.29
C LYS A 34 -5.62 0.40 -15.36
N LYS A 35 -4.91 1.15 -14.52
CA LYS A 35 -3.99 0.59 -13.53
C LYS A 35 -4.76 -0.21 -12.48
N ALA A 36 -5.91 0.29 -12.01
CA ALA A 36 -6.82 -0.42 -11.12
C ALA A 36 -7.34 -1.73 -11.72
N ALA A 37 -7.85 -1.71 -12.95
CA ALA A 37 -8.33 -2.91 -13.64
C ALA A 37 -7.21 -3.97 -13.79
N LYS A 38 -5.99 -3.53 -14.14
CA LYS A 38 -4.82 -4.41 -14.22
C LYS A 38 -4.44 -5.00 -12.86
N TYR A 39 -4.46 -4.21 -11.79
CA TYR A 39 -4.17 -4.73 -10.43
C TYR A 39 -5.18 -5.78 -9.98
N LEU A 40 -6.43 -5.64 -10.40
CA LEU A 40 -7.51 -6.56 -10.05
C LEU A 40 -7.62 -7.75 -11.02
N ASN A 41 -6.66 -7.93 -11.93
CA ASN A 41 -6.66 -8.97 -12.98
C ASN A 41 -7.89 -8.93 -13.90
N TYR A 42 -8.53 -7.76 -14.05
CA TYR A 42 -9.60 -7.56 -15.02
C TYR A 42 -9.01 -7.08 -16.35
N ASN A 43 -8.88 -8.02 -17.29
CA ASN A 43 -8.39 -7.73 -18.65
C ASN A 43 -9.46 -7.15 -19.58
N SER A 44 -10.73 -7.18 -19.18
CA SER A 44 -11.81 -6.61 -19.99
C SER A 44 -11.96 -5.11 -19.73
N TYR A 45 -11.41 -4.30 -20.63
CA TYR A 45 -11.64 -2.85 -20.67
C TYR A 45 -13.10 -2.46 -20.89
N GLN A 46 -14.00 -3.43 -21.14
CA GLN A 46 -15.44 -3.19 -21.29
C GLN A 46 -16.13 -2.81 -19.96
N ILE A 47 -15.50 -3.09 -18.81
CA ILE A 47 -16.07 -2.86 -17.48
C ILE A 47 -15.23 -1.82 -16.72
N LEU A 48 -14.93 -0.68 -17.36
CA LEU A 48 -14.28 0.44 -16.68
C LEU A 48 -15.34 1.37 -16.07
N PRO A 49 -15.07 1.93 -14.87
CA PRO A 49 -15.91 2.96 -14.28
C PRO A 49 -15.79 4.29 -15.05
N SER A 50 -16.85 5.08 -14.92
CA SER A 50 -16.89 6.49 -15.27
C SER A 50 -16.10 7.32 -14.28
N ASN A 51 -15.73 8.53 -14.67
CA ASN A 51 -15.04 9.44 -13.77
C ASN A 51 -15.92 9.80 -12.56
N ASN A 52 -17.24 9.93 -12.76
CA ASN A 52 -18.19 10.21 -11.67
C ASN A 52 -18.22 9.08 -10.62
N GLU A 53 -18.18 7.82 -11.05
CA GLU A 53 -18.09 6.67 -10.12
C GLU A 53 -16.75 6.66 -9.36
N ILE A 54 -15.67 7.13 -10.00
CA ILE A 54 -14.37 7.31 -9.34
C ILE A 54 -14.42 8.48 -8.35
N ASP A 55 -15.05 9.60 -8.69
CA ASP A 55 -15.22 10.75 -7.80
C ASP A 55 -16.11 10.46 -6.60
N GLU A 56 -17.13 9.62 -6.78
CA GLU A 56 -17.93 9.08 -5.68
C GLU A 56 -17.06 8.17 -4.80
N ALA A 57 -16.29 7.26 -5.40
CA ALA A 57 -15.36 6.41 -4.66
C ALA A 57 -14.25 7.21 -3.93
N ILE A 58 -13.77 8.32 -4.49
CA ILE A 58 -12.82 9.23 -3.82
C ILE A 58 -13.48 9.89 -2.61
N ARG A 59 -14.72 10.38 -2.76
CA ARG A 59 -15.48 10.96 -1.65
C ARG A 59 -15.76 9.94 -0.57
N ASP A 60 -16.18 8.72 -0.93
CA ASP A 60 -16.37 7.62 0.01
C ASP A 60 -15.06 7.25 0.71
N TYR A 61 -13.96 7.18 -0.04
CA TYR A 61 -12.63 6.92 0.49
C TYR A 61 -12.24 8.00 1.50
N GLN A 62 -12.43 9.28 1.20
CA GLN A 62 -12.10 10.37 2.13
C GLN A 62 -13.05 10.42 3.33
N ALA A 63 -14.35 10.14 3.14
CA ALA A 63 -15.36 10.15 4.19
C ALA A 63 -15.19 9.01 5.20
N THR A 64 -14.60 7.90 4.78
CA THR A 64 -14.37 6.72 5.64
C THR A 64 -13.14 6.90 6.54
N PHE A 65 -12.38 7.99 6.40
CA PHE A 65 -11.15 8.25 7.15
C PHE A 65 -11.31 9.54 7.98
N PRO A 66 -11.83 9.45 9.21
CA PRO A 66 -11.70 10.54 10.16
C PRO A 66 -10.21 10.68 10.52
N SER A 67 -9.64 11.83 10.17
CA SER A 67 -8.36 12.28 10.72
C SER A 67 -8.43 12.23 12.24
N ASN A 68 -7.52 11.47 12.88
CA ASN A 68 -7.20 11.48 14.32
C ASN A 68 -7.91 10.44 15.21
N ASN A 69 -7.85 9.15 14.89
CA ASN A 69 -8.01 8.13 15.94
C ASN A 69 -6.65 7.87 16.62
N VAL A 70 -6.48 8.39 17.84
CA VAL A 70 -5.26 8.21 18.65
C VAL A 70 -4.99 6.73 18.96
N ALA A 71 -6.05 5.93 19.13
CA ALA A 71 -5.90 4.50 19.42
C ALA A 71 -5.25 3.74 18.25
N ASP A 72 -5.66 4.04 17.02
CA ASP A 72 -5.10 3.41 15.82
C ASP A 72 -3.63 3.83 15.62
N PHE A 73 -3.31 5.10 15.89
CA PHE A 73 -1.91 5.56 15.87
C PHE A 73 -1.03 4.79 16.84
N ILE A 74 -1.46 4.62 18.08
CA ILE A 74 -0.70 3.85 19.08
C ILE A 74 -0.54 2.40 18.63
N PHE A 75 -1.61 1.76 18.13
CA PHE A 75 -1.56 0.39 17.63
C PHE A 75 -0.52 0.20 16.50
N TYR A 76 -0.54 1.06 15.47
CA TYR A 76 0.43 0.95 14.38
C TYR A 76 1.85 1.35 14.80
N GLN A 77 1.99 2.26 15.77
CA GLN A 77 3.27 2.61 16.36
C GLN A 77 3.90 1.42 17.10
N ASP A 78 3.12 0.70 17.91
CA ASP A 78 3.61 -0.49 18.64
C ASP A 78 4.07 -1.59 17.68
N ILE A 79 3.30 -1.85 16.61
CA ILE A 79 3.70 -2.80 15.57
C ILE A 79 4.99 -2.35 14.89
N ALA A 80 5.11 -1.07 14.53
CA ALA A 80 6.30 -0.55 13.88
C ALA A 80 7.55 -0.69 14.77
N ILE A 81 7.43 -0.38 16.06
CA ILE A 81 8.53 -0.54 17.03
C ILE A 81 8.96 -2.01 17.13
N LYS A 82 8.01 -2.95 17.15
CA LYS A 82 8.32 -4.38 17.20
C LYS A 82 9.10 -4.83 15.95
N ILE A 83 8.62 -4.45 14.76
CA ILE A 83 9.29 -4.78 13.49
C ILE A 83 10.68 -4.15 13.42
N MET A 84 10.83 -2.89 13.83
CA MET A 84 12.13 -2.22 13.88
C MET A 84 13.09 -2.90 14.84
N SER A 85 12.60 -3.42 15.97
CA SER A 85 13.44 -4.16 16.92
C SER A 85 13.96 -5.47 16.32
N GLU A 86 13.12 -6.17 15.54
CA GLU A 86 13.52 -7.38 14.81
C GLU A 86 14.50 -7.06 13.67
N LEU A 87 14.38 -5.88 13.04
CA LEU A 87 15.23 -5.43 11.94
C LEU A 87 16.40 -4.55 12.37
N GLU A 88 16.70 -4.47 13.67
CA GLU A 88 17.78 -3.65 14.24
C GLU A 88 19.14 -3.80 13.53
N PRO A 89 19.57 -5.01 13.10
CA PRO A 89 20.83 -5.18 12.38
C PRO A 89 20.95 -4.38 11.07
N PHE A 90 19.84 -3.89 10.52
CA PHE A 90 19.78 -3.12 9.29
C PHE A 90 19.40 -1.65 9.50
N ASN A 91 19.60 -1.12 10.71
CA ASN A 91 19.38 0.29 11.07
C ASN A 91 18.02 0.85 10.58
N PRO A 92 16.89 0.29 11.04
CA PRO A 92 15.59 0.58 10.47
C PRO A 92 15.16 2.03 10.77
N LEU A 93 14.54 2.69 9.77
CA LEU A 93 14.00 4.04 9.92
C LEU A 93 12.54 4.12 9.43
N ILE A 94 11.62 4.52 10.31
CA ILE A 94 10.21 4.75 9.94
C ILE A 94 10.09 5.96 9.01
N THR A 95 9.25 5.82 7.98
CA THR A 95 8.89 6.87 7.02
C THR A 95 7.39 6.87 6.72
N GLY A 96 6.92 7.83 5.92
CA GLY A 96 5.51 7.95 5.56
C GLY A 96 4.63 8.53 6.66
N THR A 97 3.32 8.28 6.57
CA THR A 97 2.28 8.90 7.42
C THR A 97 2.49 8.66 8.91
N LEU A 98 2.95 7.46 9.29
CA LEU A 98 3.20 7.10 10.68
C LEU A 98 4.32 7.95 11.31
N LYS A 99 5.35 8.33 10.54
CA LYS A 99 6.41 9.25 10.98
C LYS A 99 5.85 10.64 11.33
N GLU A 100 4.83 11.06 10.59
CA GLU A 100 4.21 12.39 10.73
C GLU A 100 3.15 12.43 11.83
N GLY A 101 2.99 11.36 12.63
CA GLY A 101 1.98 11.29 13.67
C GLY A 101 0.57 11.00 13.15
N ARG A 102 0.44 10.44 11.94
CA ARG A 102 -0.85 10.23 11.27
C ARG A 102 -1.03 8.77 10.86
N VAL A 103 -2.28 8.31 10.86
CA VAL A 103 -2.66 6.97 10.39
C VAL A 103 -3.75 7.05 9.34
N THR A 104 -3.71 6.13 8.38
CA THR A 104 -4.73 5.93 7.35
C THR A 104 -5.41 4.56 7.55
N ASN A 105 -6.66 4.32 7.15
CA ASN A 105 -7.32 3.00 7.27
C ASN A 105 -6.56 1.86 6.58
N ASN A 106 -5.79 2.12 5.51
CA ASN A 106 -4.92 1.12 4.90
C ASN A 106 -3.46 1.39 5.27
N GLN A 107 -3.22 1.70 6.54
CA GLN A 107 -1.90 2.09 7.03
C GLN A 107 -0.86 1.05 6.67
N LYS A 108 0.12 1.49 5.89
CA LYS A 108 1.32 0.71 5.59
C LYS A 108 2.44 1.19 6.51
N ILE A 109 3.14 0.24 7.14
CA ILE A 109 4.34 0.56 7.91
C ILE A 109 5.50 0.60 6.91
N LEU A 110 6.01 1.80 6.66
CA LEU A 110 7.12 2.01 5.74
C LEU A 110 8.41 2.16 6.54
N ILE A 111 9.30 1.18 6.41
CA ILE A 111 10.59 1.15 7.08
C ILE A 111 11.68 1.09 6.01
N ASN A 112 12.60 2.05 6.06
CA ASN A 112 13.84 1.99 5.29
C ASN A 112 14.86 1.17 6.07
N LEU A 113 15.57 0.29 5.37
CA LEU A 113 16.67 -0.52 5.90
C LEU A 113 17.96 -0.13 5.17
N PHE A 114 19.07 -0.18 5.89
CA PHE A 114 20.39 0.17 5.38
C PHE A 114 21.34 -1.01 5.55
N THR A 115 21.99 -1.39 4.46
CA THR A 115 23.00 -2.43 4.40
C THR A 115 23.90 -2.18 3.20
N ASP A 116 25.14 -2.64 3.29
CA ASP A 116 26.06 -2.69 2.15
C ASP A 116 25.73 -3.85 1.19
N ASN A 117 24.92 -4.81 1.65
CA ASN A 117 24.60 -6.03 0.92
C ASN A 117 23.12 -6.40 1.02
N PHE A 118 22.36 -6.12 -0.03
CA PHE A 118 20.93 -6.41 -0.10
C PHE A 118 20.57 -7.90 0.13
N LYS A 119 21.48 -8.83 -0.20
CA LYS A 119 21.24 -10.27 0.01
C LYS A 119 21.12 -10.64 1.49
N GLU A 120 21.74 -9.87 2.38
CA GLU A 120 21.65 -10.13 3.82
C GLU A 120 20.25 -9.85 4.35
N ILE A 121 19.60 -8.80 3.83
CA ILE A 121 18.20 -8.51 4.16
C ILE A 121 17.29 -9.63 3.63
N GLU A 122 17.45 -10.04 2.37
CA GLU A 122 16.63 -11.13 1.82
C GLU A 122 16.79 -12.42 2.62
N TYR A 123 18.03 -12.80 2.94
CA TYR A 123 18.32 -13.98 3.74
C TYR A 123 17.69 -13.89 5.13
N PHE A 124 17.81 -12.74 5.80
CA PHE A 124 17.20 -12.50 7.10
C PHE A 124 15.68 -12.59 7.06
N LEU A 125 15.04 -12.02 6.02
CA LEU A 125 13.60 -12.08 5.88
C LEU A 125 13.13 -13.52 5.66
N LEU A 126 13.85 -14.30 4.83
CA LEU A 126 13.56 -15.71 4.60
C LEU A 126 13.75 -16.57 5.86
N SER A 127 14.87 -16.39 6.58
CA SER A 127 15.17 -17.19 7.76
C SER A 127 14.18 -16.98 8.90
N ASN A 128 13.59 -15.79 8.98
CA ASN A 128 12.53 -15.45 9.93
C ASN A 128 11.10 -15.68 9.38
N ASN A 129 10.96 -16.34 8.23
CA ASN A 129 9.68 -16.65 7.57
C ASN A 129 8.81 -15.43 7.23
N TYR A 130 9.41 -14.25 7.00
CA TYR A 130 8.67 -13.11 6.49
C TYR A 130 8.37 -13.29 5.00
N GLN A 131 7.12 -13.06 4.62
CA GLN A 131 6.75 -12.94 3.22
C GLN A 131 7.14 -11.55 2.72
N PHE A 132 7.92 -11.48 1.64
CA PHE A 132 8.26 -10.22 1.00
C PHE A 132 8.08 -10.32 -0.52
N LYS A 133 7.88 -9.17 -1.16
CA LYS A 133 7.90 -9.02 -2.61
C LYS A 133 8.93 -7.96 -2.97
N THR A 134 9.91 -8.34 -3.78
CA THR A 134 10.84 -7.39 -4.36
C THR A 134 10.17 -6.70 -5.55
N LYS A 135 10.26 -5.37 -5.61
CA LYS A 135 10.07 -4.61 -6.85
C LYS A 135 11.48 -4.24 -7.31
N ASP A 136 11.80 -4.52 -8.57
CA ASP A 136 13.13 -4.30 -9.15
C ASP A 136 13.76 -3.00 -8.63
N PRO A 137 14.95 -3.07 -7.99
CA PRO A 137 15.67 -1.89 -7.61
C PRO A 137 16.22 -1.26 -8.89
N LYS A 138 15.44 -0.37 -9.53
CA LYS A 138 16.07 0.66 -10.35
C LYS A 138 16.99 1.40 -9.38
N ARG A 139 18.30 1.23 -9.54
CA ARG A 139 19.37 1.91 -8.78
C ARG A 139 18.97 3.37 -8.58
N LEU A 140 18.37 3.65 -7.43
CA LEU A 140 18.52 4.93 -6.78
C LEU A 140 19.64 4.69 -5.78
N ASP A 141 20.65 5.53 -5.86
CA ASP A 141 21.68 5.60 -4.86
C ASP A 141 21.00 5.67 -3.48
N ASN A 142 21.32 4.69 -2.62
CA ASN A 142 20.71 4.39 -1.32
C ASN A 142 19.42 3.55 -1.38
N PHE A 143 19.56 2.28 -1.01
CA PHE A 143 18.54 1.23 -1.01
C PHE A 143 17.21 1.68 -0.37
N LEU A 144 16.13 1.63 -1.16
CA LEU A 144 14.75 1.93 -0.77
C LEU A 144 13.95 0.63 -0.78
N ILE A 145 13.84 -0.05 0.36
CA ILE A 145 12.82 -1.09 0.53
C ILE A 145 11.49 -0.36 0.74
N LYS A 146 10.70 -0.25 -0.34
CA LYS A 146 9.33 0.27 -0.28
C LYS A 146 8.38 -0.81 0.27
N GLY A 147 8.27 -0.84 1.60
CA GLY A 147 7.12 -1.38 2.32
C GLY A 147 7.20 -2.88 2.62
N ILE A 148 7.24 -3.21 3.91
CA ILE A 148 6.90 -4.54 4.39
C ILE A 148 5.38 -4.54 4.55
N SER A 149 4.67 -5.28 3.68
CA SER A 149 3.25 -5.55 3.86
C SER A 149 3.12 -6.83 4.67
N LEU A 150 3.01 -6.73 5.99
CA LEU A 150 2.64 -7.87 6.81
C LEU A 150 1.15 -8.16 6.59
N ALA A 151 0.84 -9.18 5.81
CA ALA A 151 -0.51 -9.71 5.75
C ALA A 151 -0.79 -10.42 7.08
N THR A 152 -1.71 -9.88 7.87
CA THR A 152 -2.27 -10.59 9.03
C THR A 152 -3.31 -11.58 8.54
N SER A 153 -3.12 -12.85 8.90
CA SER A 153 -4.04 -13.97 8.68
C SER A 153 -5.44 -13.73 9.23
#